data_AF-A0A9E5YUX0-F1
#
_entry.id   AF-A0A9E5YUX0-F1
#
_cell.length_a   1.000
_cell.length_b   1.000
_cell.length_c   1.000
_cell.angle_alpha   90.00
_cell.angle_beta   90.00
_cell.angle_gamma   90.00
#
_symmetry.space_group_name_H-M   'P 1'
#
loop_
_entity.id
_entity.type
_entity.pdbx_description
1 polymer ?
#
loop_
_entity_poly.entity_id
_entity_poly.type
_entity_poly.pdbx_seq_one_letter_code
_entity_poly.pdbx_strand_id
1 'polypeptide(L)'
;MTPLSSLPENSLEHATAQQRVAANPASSVWVSANAGTGKTRVLIDRISRLLLSGVAPEKILCLTFTKAAAAEMENRLSGRLGEWAVMNDEPLRESLTELLGTPPEADDLFRARRLFAESLEAPGGLKIRTIHAFCESLLGRFPIEANVAPHVSVMDERAQAELMAEARERVYRQAFLEPDSDIALALDAIAGLLDEGSFDDILNELLNKRERLKTSHDHLGSVTGMDRAIREHLGLATNDSHDAVLQAGVADDAFDRAGLLDVIAALETGSKGDKERAPKIAAWLAADADARAQQLETGYVPLFLTQLGAPRAESGLITKTPREKFPAAADTLFMEQARVHALAEKLKAAAIARDTGHLVRVGTAVIDRYESLKRARALMDYDDLILKALMLLQRDRGASWVHFKLDGGIDHILVDEAQDTSPEQWQVIRHLADEFFAGEGVYENQAPHPGRRLPRTIFAVGDPKQSIYSFQGADPRGFARMHDYFEA
;
A
#
# COMPACT_ATOMS: atom_id res chain seq x y z
N MET A 1 -41.09 -0.62 16.99
CA MET A 1 -41.17 -1.64 15.93
C MET A 1 -42.15 -1.14 14.90
N THR A 2 -41.64 -0.50 13.85
CA THR A 2 -42.43 0.05 12.74
C THR A 2 -42.39 -0.98 11.60
N PRO A 3 -43.50 -1.32 10.94
CA PRO A 3 -43.52 -2.43 9.99
C PRO A 3 -42.73 -2.10 8.71
N LEU A 4 -41.97 -3.07 8.22
CA LEU A 4 -41.45 -3.14 6.85
C LEU A 4 -42.62 -3.36 5.90
N SER A 5 -43.31 -2.31 5.48
CA SER A 5 -44.31 -2.38 4.40
C SER A 5 -44.40 -1.05 3.66
N SER A 6 -43.44 -0.82 2.76
CA SER A 6 -43.57 -0.04 1.51
C SER A 6 -42.17 0.23 0.94
N LEU A 7 -41.58 -0.77 0.28
CA LEU A 7 -40.65 -0.45 -0.80
C LEU A 7 -41.53 0.19 -1.90
N PRO A 8 -41.25 1.41 -2.37
CA PRO A 8 -42.08 2.02 -3.40
C PRO A 8 -42.10 1.13 -4.64
N GLU A 9 -43.29 0.90 -5.22
CA GLU A 9 -43.52 0.11 -6.46
C GLU A 9 -42.63 0.58 -7.64
N ASN A 10 -42.02 1.76 -7.52
CA ASN A 10 -41.13 2.39 -8.50
C ASN A 10 -39.63 2.07 -8.31
N SER A 11 -39.24 1.33 -7.26
CA SER A 11 -37.82 1.16 -6.91
C SER A 11 -37.03 0.34 -7.93
N LEU A 12 -37.65 -0.71 -8.49
CA LEU A 12 -37.03 -1.60 -9.48
C LEU A 12 -36.92 -0.91 -10.85
N GLU A 13 -37.94 -0.17 -11.27
CA GLU A 13 -37.92 0.60 -12.51
C GLU A 13 -36.89 1.73 -12.46
N HIS A 14 -36.79 2.44 -11.33
CA HIS A 14 -35.75 3.44 -11.09
C HIS A 14 -34.34 2.82 -11.08
N ALA A 15 -34.14 1.68 -10.41
CA ALA A 15 -32.86 0.98 -10.41
C ALA A 15 -32.45 0.54 -11.84
N THR A 16 -33.40 0.01 -12.61
CA THR A 16 -33.18 -0.41 -14.00
C THR A 16 -32.88 0.79 -14.90
N ALA A 17 -33.56 1.93 -14.69
CA ALA A 17 -33.27 3.18 -15.38
C ALA A 17 -31.86 3.70 -15.06
N GLN A 18 -31.45 3.69 -13.79
CA GLN A 18 -30.09 4.08 -13.38
C GLN A 18 -29.01 3.15 -13.94
N GLN A 19 -29.24 1.83 -13.95
CA GLN A 19 -28.35 0.86 -14.60
C GLN A 19 -28.21 1.12 -16.11
N ARG A 20 -29.31 1.47 -16.80
CA ARG A 20 -29.29 1.86 -18.21
C ARG A 20 -28.54 3.17 -18.46
N VAL A 21 -28.67 4.17 -17.58
CA VAL A 21 -27.87 5.40 -17.65
C VAL A 21 -26.39 5.07 -17.46
N ALA A 22 -26.08 4.22 -16.47
CA ALA A 22 -24.70 3.83 -16.18
C ALA A 22 -24.04 3.06 -17.34
N ALA A 23 -24.81 2.23 -18.03
CA ALA A 23 -24.36 1.49 -19.20
C ALA A 23 -24.36 2.31 -20.51
N ASN A 24 -24.54 3.64 -20.47
CA ASN A 24 -24.52 4.48 -21.66
C ASN A 24 -23.12 4.51 -22.31
N PRO A 25 -22.96 4.05 -23.56
CA PRO A 25 -21.67 4.02 -24.23
C PRO A 25 -21.14 5.41 -24.63
N ALA A 26 -21.98 6.45 -24.63
CA ALA A 26 -21.62 7.79 -25.08
C ALA A 26 -21.06 8.71 -23.98
N SER A 27 -20.93 8.22 -22.74
CA SER A 27 -20.47 9.03 -21.61
C SER A 27 -19.51 8.23 -20.74
N SER A 28 -18.46 8.87 -20.24
CA SER A 28 -17.69 8.32 -19.12
C SER A 28 -18.61 8.24 -17.89
N VAL A 29 -18.58 7.12 -17.17
CA VAL A 29 -19.48 6.89 -16.02
C VAL A 29 -18.71 6.24 -14.88
N TRP A 30 -18.97 6.73 -13.68
CA TRP A 30 -18.44 6.20 -12.43
C TRP A 30 -19.60 5.66 -11.58
N VAL A 31 -19.59 4.36 -11.29
CA VAL A 31 -20.67 3.67 -10.58
C VAL A 31 -20.19 3.29 -9.20
N SER A 32 -20.67 4.01 -8.18
CA SER A 32 -20.53 3.60 -6.78
C SER A 32 -21.73 2.75 -6.39
N ALA A 33 -21.58 1.43 -6.29
CA ALA A 33 -22.71 0.53 -6.03
C ALA A 33 -22.39 -0.60 -5.06
N ASN A 34 -23.26 -0.78 -4.05
CA ASN A 34 -23.09 -1.78 -2.99
C ASN A 34 -23.11 -3.23 -3.53
N ALA A 35 -22.75 -4.21 -2.70
CA ALA A 35 -22.82 -5.63 -3.04
C ALA A 35 -24.25 -6.02 -3.48
N GLY A 36 -24.35 -6.89 -4.50
CA GLY A 36 -25.63 -7.41 -4.98
C GLY A 36 -26.48 -6.42 -5.81
N THR A 37 -25.96 -5.24 -6.15
CA THR A 37 -26.68 -4.22 -6.95
C THR A 37 -26.58 -4.42 -8.47
N GLY A 38 -25.92 -5.49 -8.92
CA GLY A 38 -25.78 -5.82 -10.35
C GLY A 38 -24.61 -5.11 -11.05
N LYS A 39 -23.52 -4.76 -10.34
CA LYS A 39 -22.27 -4.19 -10.92
C LYS A 39 -21.83 -4.91 -12.21
N THR A 40 -21.70 -6.23 -12.13
CA THR A 40 -21.30 -7.09 -13.26
C THR A 40 -22.30 -7.01 -14.42
N ARG A 41 -23.60 -6.94 -14.13
CA ARG A 41 -24.65 -6.77 -15.16
C ARG A 41 -24.47 -5.44 -15.89
N VAL A 42 -24.24 -4.35 -15.17
CA VAL A 42 -24.03 -3.01 -15.76
C VAL A 42 -22.78 -3.00 -16.66
N LEU A 43 -21.69 -3.64 -16.23
CA LEU A 43 -20.47 -3.81 -17.05
C LEU A 43 -20.76 -4.56 -18.36
N ILE A 44 -21.43 -5.71 -18.27
CA ILE A 44 -21.77 -6.53 -19.45
C ILE A 44 -22.74 -5.78 -20.37
N ASP A 45 -23.74 -5.10 -19.82
CA ASP A 45 -24.67 -4.25 -20.56
C ASP A 45 -23.93 -3.14 -21.30
N ARG A 46 -22.95 -2.52 -20.66
CA ARG A 46 -22.12 -1.47 -21.28
C ARG A 46 -21.29 -2.01 -22.44
N ILE A 47 -20.58 -3.13 -22.25
CA ILE A 47 -19.80 -3.76 -23.34
C ILE A 47 -20.72 -4.15 -24.50
N SER A 48 -21.87 -4.75 -24.19
CA SER A 48 -22.86 -5.16 -25.20
C SER A 48 -23.34 -3.96 -26.03
N ARG A 49 -23.61 -2.82 -25.38
CA ARG A 49 -24.02 -1.57 -26.05
C ARG A 49 -22.91 -0.94 -26.88
N LEU A 50 -21.65 -1.00 -26.43
CA LEU A 50 -20.50 -0.54 -27.22
C LEU A 50 -20.39 -1.33 -28.53
N LEU A 51 -20.46 -2.66 -28.43
CA LEU A 51 -20.39 -3.56 -29.58
C LEU A 51 -21.56 -3.33 -30.55
N LEU A 52 -22.79 -3.19 -30.05
CA LEU A 52 -23.97 -2.84 -30.87
C LEU A 52 -23.83 -1.48 -31.55
N SER A 53 -23.16 -0.52 -30.91
CA SER A 53 -23.07 0.85 -31.42
C SER A 53 -22.05 1.05 -32.53
N GLY A 54 -21.05 0.19 -32.67
CA GLY A 54 -19.99 0.48 -33.64
C GLY A 54 -18.68 -0.20 -33.33
N VAL A 55 -18.42 -0.37 -32.05
CA VAL A 55 -17.07 -0.48 -31.54
C VAL A 55 -16.53 -1.87 -31.81
N ALA A 56 -15.37 -1.93 -32.48
CA ALA A 56 -14.68 -3.18 -32.71
C ALA A 56 -14.22 -3.79 -31.36
N PRO A 57 -14.36 -5.11 -31.14
CA PRO A 57 -14.03 -5.74 -29.86
C PRO A 57 -12.62 -5.42 -29.32
N GLU A 58 -11.63 -5.34 -30.21
CA GLU A 58 -10.24 -5.03 -29.88
C GLU A 58 -10.04 -3.61 -29.33
N LYS A 59 -10.99 -2.70 -29.53
CA LYS A 59 -10.97 -1.31 -29.03
C LYS A 59 -11.47 -1.19 -27.59
N ILE A 60 -12.03 -2.26 -27.02
CA ILE A 60 -12.62 -2.29 -25.68
C ILE A 60 -11.64 -3.00 -24.73
N LEU A 61 -11.13 -2.28 -23.74
CA LEU A 61 -10.30 -2.82 -22.66
C LEU A 61 -11.12 -2.90 -21.37
N CYS A 62 -11.29 -4.10 -20.83
CA CYS A 62 -11.93 -4.32 -19.53
C CYS A 62 -10.92 -4.89 -18.53
N LEU A 63 -10.67 -4.15 -17.46
CA LEU A 63 -9.70 -4.45 -16.42
C LEU A 63 -10.40 -4.91 -15.15
N THR A 64 -9.97 -6.05 -14.61
CA THR A 64 -10.44 -6.58 -13.32
C THR A 64 -9.32 -6.70 -12.29
N PHE A 65 -9.72 -6.88 -11.03
CA PHE A 65 -8.78 -7.21 -9.96
C PHE A 65 -8.35 -8.69 -9.99
N THR A 66 -9.29 -9.63 -10.17
CA THR A 66 -9.00 -11.09 -10.11
C THR A 66 -9.16 -11.79 -11.46
N LYS A 67 -8.41 -12.88 -11.65
CA LYS A 67 -8.54 -13.77 -12.82
C LYS A 67 -9.92 -14.43 -12.89
N ALA A 68 -10.52 -14.73 -11.73
CA ALA A 68 -11.86 -15.28 -11.63
C ALA A 68 -12.92 -14.30 -12.14
N ALA A 69 -12.85 -13.02 -11.74
CA ALA A 69 -13.75 -11.98 -12.24
C ALA A 69 -13.62 -11.77 -13.76
N ALA A 70 -12.39 -11.78 -14.28
CA ALA A 70 -12.16 -11.69 -15.72
C ALA A 70 -12.84 -12.86 -16.47
N ALA A 71 -12.61 -14.10 -16.04
CA ALA A 71 -13.20 -15.29 -16.65
C ALA A 71 -14.74 -15.31 -16.51
N GLU A 72 -15.28 -14.87 -15.37
CA GLU A 72 -16.72 -14.77 -15.17
C GLU A 72 -17.35 -13.77 -16.16
N MET A 73 -16.77 -12.58 -16.31
CA MET A 73 -17.27 -11.57 -17.24
C MET A 73 -17.19 -12.03 -18.69
N GLU A 74 -16.09 -12.67 -19.08
CA GLU A 74 -15.90 -13.23 -20.41
C GLU A 74 -16.95 -14.31 -20.74
N ASN A 75 -17.20 -15.23 -19.80
CA ASN A 75 -18.22 -16.26 -19.94
C ASN A 75 -19.63 -15.66 -20.07
N ARG A 76 -19.98 -14.68 -19.23
CA ARG A 76 -21.30 -14.05 -19.26
C ARG A 76 -21.55 -13.29 -20.55
N LEU A 77 -20.56 -12.54 -21.03
CA LEU A 77 -20.69 -11.80 -22.29
C LEU A 77 -20.74 -12.75 -23.49
N SER A 78 -19.85 -13.74 -23.56
CA SER A 78 -19.86 -14.74 -24.63
C SER A 78 -21.17 -15.51 -24.68
N GLY A 79 -21.72 -15.86 -23.52
CA GLY A 79 -23.04 -16.48 -23.40
C GLY A 79 -24.16 -15.61 -23.99
N ARG A 80 -24.21 -14.33 -23.62
CA ARG A 80 -25.18 -13.37 -24.16
C ARG A 80 -25.06 -13.19 -25.68
N LEU A 81 -23.85 -12.97 -26.18
CA LEU A 81 -23.62 -12.79 -27.62
C LEU A 81 -23.99 -14.07 -28.40
N GLY A 82 -23.66 -15.24 -27.85
CA GLY A 82 -24.03 -16.53 -28.43
C GLY A 82 -25.54 -16.76 -28.48
N GLU A 83 -26.27 -16.36 -27.42
CA GLU A 83 -27.73 -16.39 -27.40
C GLU A 83 -28.33 -15.48 -28.49
N TRP A 84 -27.85 -14.24 -28.61
CA TRP A 84 -28.31 -13.30 -29.64
C TRP A 84 -28.10 -13.82 -31.07
N ALA A 85 -27.02 -14.55 -31.32
CA ALA A 85 -26.73 -15.13 -32.63
C ALA A 85 -27.83 -16.11 -33.09
N VAL A 86 -28.43 -16.86 -32.17
CA VAL A 86 -29.39 -17.95 -32.48
C VAL A 86 -30.84 -17.66 -32.12
N MET A 87 -31.12 -16.62 -31.33
CA MET A 87 -32.49 -16.23 -30.93
C MET A 87 -33.38 -15.96 -32.15
N ASN A 88 -34.68 -16.23 -32.04
CA ASN A 88 -35.67 -15.76 -33.01
C ASN A 88 -35.85 -14.24 -32.91
N ASP A 89 -36.41 -13.59 -33.94
CA ASP A 89 -36.51 -12.13 -34.02
C ASP A 89 -37.30 -11.50 -32.87
N GLU A 90 -38.41 -12.09 -32.44
CA GLU A 90 -39.24 -11.50 -31.37
C GLU A 90 -38.53 -11.53 -30.00
N PRO A 91 -37.99 -12.68 -29.51
CA PRO A 91 -37.19 -12.69 -28.28
C PRO A 91 -35.93 -11.82 -28.35
N LEU A 92 -35.28 -11.74 -29.53
CA LEU A 92 -34.12 -10.88 -29.72
C LEU A 92 -34.52 -9.40 -29.59
N ARG A 93 -35.65 -9.01 -30.17
CA ARG A 93 -36.18 -7.65 -30.08
C ARG A 93 -36.49 -7.29 -28.63
N GLU A 94 -37.09 -8.18 -27.85
CA GLU A 94 -37.34 -7.98 -26.41
C GLU A 94 -36.04 -7.79 -25.63
N SER A 95 -35.06 -8.68 -25.83
CA SER A 95 -33.75 -8.61 -25.16
C SER A 95 -33.01 -7.30 -25.47
N LEU A 96 -33.00 -6.88 -26.74
CA LEU A 96 -32.39 -5.62 -27.15
C LEU A 96 -33.18 -4.40 -26.64
N THR A 97 -34.51 -4.48 -26.56
CA THR A 97 -35.33 -3.40 -26.00
C THR A 97 -35.06 -3.21 -24.50
N GLU A 98 -34.89 -4.30 -23.75
CA GLU A 98 -34.48 -4.25 -22.34
C GLU A 98 -33.11 -3.59 -22.20
N LEU A 99 -32.15 -4.01 -23.03
CA LEU A 99 -30.80 -3.48 -23.02
C LEU A 99 -30.74 -2.01 -23.42
N LEU A 100 -31.38 -1.59 -24.50
CA LEU A 100 -31.30 -0.22 -25.04
C LEU A 100 -32.24 0.75 -24.31
N GLY A 101 -33.36 0.25 -23.78
CA GLY A 101 -34.45 1.06 -23.22
C GLY A 101 -35.40 1.62 -24.29
N THR A 102 -35.10 1.42 -25.56
CA THR A 102 -35.93 1.76 -26.71
C THR A 102 -36.02 0.57 -27.66
N PRO A 103 -37.09 0.44 -28.47
CA PRO A 103 -37.16 -0.61 -29.48
C PRO A 103 -35.95 -0.56 -30.43
N PRO A 104 -35.29 -1.70 -30.71
CA PRO A 104 -34.15 -1.74 -31.61
C PRO A 104 -34.55 -1.48 -33.06
N GLU A 105 -33.64 -0.92 -33.84
CA GLU A 105 -33.76 -0.77 -35.28
C GLU A 105 -33.47 -2.11 -36.00
N ALA A 106 -33.82 -2.22 -37.29
CA ALA A 106 -33.55 -3.43 -38.06
C ALA A 106 -32.05 -3.76 -38.16
N ASP A 107 -31.20 -2.72 -38.19
CA ASP A 107 -29.74 -2.88 -38.23
C ASP A 107 -29.19 -3.44 -36.91
N ASP A 108 -29.76 -3.03 -35.76
CA ASP A 108 -29.37 -3.54 -34.43
C ASP A 108 -29.58 -5.06 -34.35
N LEU A 109 -30.68 -5.58 -34.91
CA LEU A 109 -30.96 -7.02 -34.97
C LEU A 109 -29.93 -7.76 -35.81
N PHE A 110 -29.61 -7.25 -37.01
CA PHE A 110 -28.61 -7.86 -37.89
C PHE A 110 -27.24 -7.88 -37.23
N ARG A 111 -26.87 -6.78 -36.57
CA ARG A 111 -25.61 -6.64 -35.89
C ARG A 111 -25.49 -7.55 -34.67
N ALA A 112 -26.51 -7.58 -33.80
CA ALA A 112 -26.54 -8.42 -32.61
C ALA A 112 -26.23 -9.89 -32.95
N ARG A 113 -26.73 -10.38 -34.09
CA ARG A 113 -26.48 -11.74 -34.56
C ARG A 113 -25.03 -12.02 -34.97
N ARG A 114 -24.30 -10.99 -35.41
CA ARG A 114 -22.91 -11.11 -35.89
C ARG A 114 -21.89 -10.90 -34.79
N LEU A 115 -22.25 -10.20 -33.70
CA LEU A 115 -21.32 -9.84 -32.63
C LEU A 115 -20.58 -11.03 -32.03
N PHE A 116 -21.24 -12.19 -31.90
CA PHE A 116 -20.56 -13.40 -31.40
C PHE A 116 -19.40 -13.82 -32.30
N ALA A 117 -19.64 -13.94 -33.61
CA ALA A 117 -18.61 -14.30 -34.59
C ALA A 117 -17.53 -13.22 -34.67
N GLU A 118 -17.91 -11.94 -34.73
CA GLU A 118 -16.98 -10.81 -34.76
C GLU A 118 -16.09 -10.76 -33.51
N SER A 119 -16.62 -11.10 -32.34
CA SER A 119 -15.84 -11.17 -31.09
C SER A 119 -14.83 -12.32 -31.06
N LEU A 120 -15.14 -13.46 -31.70
CA LEU A 120 -14.25 -14.61 -31.81
C LEU A 120 -13.16 -14.42 -32.87
N GLU A 121 -13.47 -13.72 -33.96
CA GLU A 121 -12.55 -13.43 -35.06
C GLU A 121 -11.68 -12.19 -34.81
N ALA A 122 -11.99 -11.40 -33.78
CA ALA A 122 -11.23 -10.21 -33.41
C ALA A 122 -9.76 -10.55 -33.11
N PRO A 123 -8.77 -9.86 -33.72
CA PRO A 123 -7.36 -10.05 -33.42
C PRO A 123 -7.06 -9.81 -31.93
N GLY A 124 -6.61 -10.86 -31.23
CA GLY A 124 -6.37 -10.81 -29.79
C GLY A 124 -7.62 -10.89 -28.92
N GLY A 125 -8.79 -11.09 -29.52
CA GLY A 125 -10.08 -11.24 -28.84
C GLY A 125 -10.52 -10.00 -28.08
N LEU A 126 -11.61 -10.16 -27.33
CA LEU A 126 -12.05 -9.14 -26.39
C LEU A 126 -11.07 -9.04 -25.21
N LYS A 127 -10.60 -7.83 -24.91
CA LYS A 127 -9.56 -7.61 -23.90
C LYS A 127 -10.17 -7.54 -22.48
N ILE A 128 -10.70 -8.65 -21.97
CA ILE A 128 -11.10 -8.79 -20.56
C ILE A 128 -9.97 -9.47 -19.77
N ARG A 129 -9.23 -8.70 -18.95
CA ARG A 129 -8.04 -9.20 -18.27
C ARG A 129 -7.85 -8.54 -16.91
N THR A 130 -7.02 -9.14 -16.07
CA THR A 130 -6.55 -8.43 -14.87
C THR A 130 -5.58 -7.32 -15.25
N ILE A 131 -5.42 -6.31 -14.38
CA ILE A 131 -4.44 -5.23 -14.59
C ILE A 131 -3.02 -5.80 -14.77
N HIS A 132 -2.64 -6.80 -13.97
CA HIS A 132 -1.35 -7.49 -14.10
C HIS A 132 -1.19 -8.18 -15.46
N ALA A 133 -2.21 -8.93 -15.91
CA ALA A 133 -2.16 -9.63 -17.20
C ALA A 133 -2.13 -8.65 -18.38
N PHE A 134 -2.76 -7.48 -18.24
CA PHE A 134 -2.60 -6.39 -19.20
C PHE A 134 -1.15 -5.88 -19.24
N CYS A 135 -0.56 -5.56 -18.08
CA CYS A 135 0.82 -5.08 -17.99
C CYS A 135 1.83 -6.11 -18.51
N GLU A 136 1.68 -7.38 -18.17
CA GLU A 136 2.47 -8.49 -18.70
C GLU A 136 2.40 -8.55 -20.23
N SER A 137 1.19 -8.49 -20.78
CA SER A 137 0.99 -8.50 -22.23
C SER A 137 1.56 -7.28 -22.92
N LEU A 138 1.53 -6.12 -22.26
CA LEU A 138 2.11 -4.88 -22.77
C LEU A 138 3.64 -5.00 -22.81
N LEU A 139 4.26 -5.45 -21.73
CA LEU A 139 5.70 -5.62 -21.62
C LEU A 139 6.24 -6.70 -22.57
N GLY A 140 5.50 -7.79 -22.75
CA GLY A 140 5.88 -8.85 -23.71
C GLY A 140 5.86 -8.38 -25.17
N ARG A 141 5.04 -7.38 -25.51
CA ARG A 141 5.00 -6.77 -26.84
C ARG A 141 6.11 -5.73 -27.07
N PHE A 142 6.58 -5.10 -25.98
CA PHE A 142 7.56 -3.99 -26.02
C PHE A 142 8.72 -4.18 -25.03
N PRO A 143 9.44 -5.32 -25.06
CA PRO A 143 10.44 -5.63 -24.04
C PRO A 143 11.63 -4.66 -24.09
N ILE A 144 12.09 -4.28 -25.29
CA ILE A 144 13.25 -3.39 -25.47
C ILE A 144 12.93 -1.99 -24.95
N GLU A 145 11.77 -1.45 -25.33
CA GLU A 145 11.30 -0.14 -24.92
C GLU A 145 11.04 -0.10 -23.42
N ALA A 146 10.53 -1.18 -22.83
CA ALA A 146 10.35 -1.30 -21.40
C ALA A 146 11.66 -1.49 -20.62
N ASN A 147 12.80 -1.66 -21.31
CA ASN A 147 14.07 -2.06 -20.71
C ASN A 147 13.94 -3.36 -19.88
N VAL A 148 13.28 -4.34 -20.51
CA VAL A 148 13.00 -5.68 -19.98
C VAL A 148 13.64 -6.71 -20.92
N ALA A 149 14.19 -7.79 -20.37
CA ALA A 149 14.76 -8.86 -21.18
C ALA A 149 13.67 -9.54 -22.03
N PRO A 150 13.89 -9.83 -23.33
CA PRO A 150 12.85 -10.44 -24.18
C PRO A 150 12.36 -11.82 -23.72
N HIS A 151 13.15 -12.53 -22.91
CA HIS A 151 12.84 -13.87 -22.38
C HIS A 151 12.51 -13.84 -20.89
N VAL A 152 12.08 -12.68 -20.38
CA VAL A 152 11.69 -12.54 -18.99
C VAL A 152 10.52 -13.46 -18.66
N SER A 153 10.53 -14.10 -17.49
CA SER A 153 9.38 -14.85 -16.99
C SER A 153 8.79 -14.20 -15.74
N VAL A 154 7.46 -14.21 -15.67
CA VAL A 154 6.73 -13.73 -14.51
C VAL A 154 6.66 -14.86 -13.48
N MET A 155 7.10 -14.57 -12.25
CA MET A 155 7.04 -15.50 -11.14
C MET A 155 5.62 -15.60 -10.60
N ASP A 156 5.22 -16.81 -10.21
CA ASP A 156 4.08 -16.99 -9.33
C ASP A 156 4.47 -16.71 -7.87
N GLU A 157 3.48 -16.65 -6.98
CA GLU A 157 3.70 -16.34 -5.55
C GLU A 157 4.65 -17.34 -4.88
N ARG A 158 4.62 -18.60 -5.31
CA ARG A 158 5.48 -19.65 -4.77
C ARG A 158 6.93 -19.44 -5.18
N ALA A 159 7.19 -19.22 -6.47
CA ALA A 159 8.53 -18.93 -6.99
C ALA A 159 9.08 -17.62 -6.41
N GLN A 160 8.23 -16.61 -6.19
CA GLN A 160 8.61 -15.39 -5.51
C GLN A 160 9.06 -15.65 -4.07
N ALA A 161 8.30 -16.44 -3.29
CA ALA A 161 8.66 -16.82 -1.93
C ALA A 161 9.95 -17.65 -1.87
N GLU A 162 10.12 -18.62 -2.78
CA GLU A 162 11.34 -19.42 -2.89
C GLU A 162 12.57 -18.54 -3.21
N LEU A 163 12.43 -17.58 -4.14
CA LEU A 163 13.52 -16.67 -4.49
C LEU A 163 13.88 -15.70 -3.35
N MET A 164 12.88 -15.23 -2.59
CA MET A 164 13.09 -14.39 -1.42
C MET A 164 13.81 -15.15 -0.30
N ALA A 165 13.39 -16.39 -0.04
CA ALA A 165 14.07 -17.26 0.92
C ALA A 165 15.53 -17.50 0.52
N GLU A 166 15.81 -17.69 -0.78
CA GLU A 166 17.18 -17.81 -1.28
C GLU A 166 17.98 -16.51 -1.11
N ALA A 167 17.38 -15.35 -1.37
CA ALA A 167 18.02 -14.05 -1.16
C ALA A 167 18.45 -13.86 0.29
N ARG A 168 17.56 -14.21 1.22
CA ARG A 168 17.79 -14.19 2.67
C ARG A 168 18.93 -15.13 3.07
N GLU A 169 18.90 -16.38 2.60
CA GLU A 169 19.96 -17.36 2.88
C GLU A 169 21.34 -16.86 2.40
N ARG A 170 21.41 -16.22 1.22
CA ARG A 170 22.66 -15.65 0.71
C ARG A 170 23.20 -14.52 1.58
N VAL A 171 22.33 -13.67 2.13
CA VAL A 171 22.73 -12.61 3.07
C VAL A 171 23.25 -13.22 4.37
N TYR A 172 22.57 -14.22 4.93
CA TYR A 172 23.00 -14.90 6.15
C TYR A 172 24.33 -15.63 5.97
N ARG A 173 24.50 -16.31 4.83
CA ARG A 173 25.75 -16.97 4.49
C ARG A 173 26.90 -15.97 4.35
N GLN A 174 26.66 -14.82 3.73
CA GLN A 174 27.67 -13.76 3.63
C GLN A 174 28.07 -13.25 5.01
N ALA A 175 27.10 -12.95 5.87
CA ALA A 175 27.36 -12.52 7.25
C ALA A 175 28.14 -13.56 8.06
N PHE A 176 27.85 -14.85 7.88
CA PHE A 176 28.60 -15.93 8.55
C PHE A 176 30.06 -16.02 8.09
N LEU A 177 30.34 -15.75 6.80
CA LEU A 177 31.70 -15.77 6.25
C LEU A 177 32.49 -14.49 6.59
N GLU A 178 31.80 -13.38 6.83
CA GLU A 178 32.36 -12.06 7.11
C GLU A 178 31.83 -11.52 8.46
N PRO A 179 32.29 -12.07 9.60
CA PRO A 179 31.72 -11.77 10.92
C PRO A 179 31.89 -10.31 11.36
N ASP A 180 32.90 -9.62 10.82
CA ASP A 180 33.16 -8.20 11.10
C ASP A 180 32.41 -7.25 10.14
N SER A 181 31.58 -7.77 9.23
CA SER A 181 30.80 -6.94 8.30
C SER A 181 29.64 -6.22 9.01
N ASP A 182 29.27 -5.03 8.52
CA ASP A 182 28.12 -4.28 9.03
C ASP A 182 26.81 -5.09 9.07
N ILE A 183 26.64 -6.04 8.14
CA ILE A 183 25.47 -6.93 8.07
C ILE A 183 25.54 -7.99 9.17
N ALA A 184 26.71 -8.60 9.40
CA ALA A 184 26.89 -9.57 10.47
C ALA A 184 26.64 -8.95 11.85
N LEU A 185 27.19 -7.76 12.09
CA LEU A 185 26.96 -7.01 13.32
C LEU A 185 25.47 -6.64 13.50
N ALA A 186 24.78 -6.28 12.42
CA ALA A 186 23.35 -5.99 12.48
C ALA A 186 22.50 -7.24 12.77
N LEU A 187 22.84 -8.38 12.15
CA LEU A 187 22.14 -9.64 12.40
C LEU A 187 22.35 -10.13 13.83
N ASP A 188 23.56 -10.05 14.36
CA ASP A 188 23.88 -10.42 15.74
C ASP A 188 23.11 -9.54 16.75
N ALA A 189 23.09 -8.23 16.50
CA ALA A 189 22.33 -7.28 17.32
C ALA A 189 20.83 -7.61 17.34
N ILE A 190 20.23 -7.96 16.20
CA ILE A 190 18.81 -8.31 16.13
C ILE A 190 18.53 -9.68 16.77
N ALA A 191 19.40 -10.67 16.55
CA ALA A 191 19.27 -12.01 17.12
C ALA A 191 19.29 -11.98 18.65
N GLY A 192 20.00 -11.03 19.26
CA GLY A 192 19.99 -10.81 20.72
C GLY A 192 18.69 -10.19 21.26
N LEU A 193 17.83 -9.63 20.41
CA LEU A 193 16.61 -8.92 20.82
C LEU A 193 15.34 -9.75 20.69
N LEU A 194 15.35 -10.80 19.86
CA LEU A 194 14.16 -11.52 19.44
C LEU A 194 14.32 -13.02 19.68
N ASP A 195 13.21 -13.70 19.95
CA ASP A 195 13.18 -15.15 19.82
C ASP A 195 13.19 -15.58 18.34
N GLU A 196 13.53 -16.84 18.09
CA GLU A 196 13.75 -17.37 16.73
C GLU A 196 12.51 -17.20 15.82
N GLY A 197 11.30 -17.22 16.38
CA GLY A 197 10.06 -17.00 15.63
C GLY A 197 9.79 -15.53 15.30
N SER A 198 10.01 -14.63 16.26
CA SER A 198 9.72 -13.20 16.11
C SER A 198 10.64 -12.51 15.10
N PHE A 199 11.86 -13.00 14.93
CA PHE A 199 12.79 -12.45 13.94
C PHE A 199 12.29 -12.63 12.50
N ASP A 200 11.86 -13.85 12.16
CA ASP A 200 11.35 -14.14 10.83
C ASP A 200 10.05 -13.38 10.55
N ASP A 201 9.18 -13.22 11.55
CA ASP A 201 7.95 -12.43 11.41
C ASP A 201 8.24 -10.95 11.12
N ILE A 202 9.15 -10.31 11.87
CA ILE A 202 9.52 -8.91 11.67
C ILE A 202 10.19 -8.71 10.31
N LEU A 203 11.10 -9.62 9.93
CA LEU A 203 11.77 -9.52 8.63
C LEU A 203 10.77 -9.72 7.48
N ASN A 204 9.82 -10.66 7.61
CA ASN A 204 8.77 -10.85 6.63
C ASN A 204 7.86 -9.61 6.53
N GLU A 205 7.48 -8.99 7.65
CA GLU A 205 6.71 -7.74 7.64
C GLU A 205 7.47 -6.62 6.92
N LEU A 206 8.78 -6.48 7.20
CA LEU A 206 9.65 -5.52 6.56
C LEU A 206 9.75 -5.75 5.04
N LEU A 207 9.95 -7.00 4.61
CA LEU A 207 10.06 -7.40 3.20
C LEU A 207 8.73 -7.29 2.44
N ASN A 208 7.59 -7.46 3.13
CA ASN A 208 6.26 -7.16 2.57
C ASN A 208 6.07 -5.66 2.29
N LYS A 209 6.91 -4.79 2.87
CA LYS A 209 6.96 -3.35 2.59
C LYS A 209 8.19 -2.95 1.76
N ARG A 210 8.79 -3.89 1.01
CA ARG A 210 10.01 -3.67 0.21
C ARG A 210 9.96 -2.44 -0.70
N GLU A 211 8.83 -2.16 -1.34
CA GLU A 211 8.69 -0.99 -2.23
C GLU A 211 8.82 0.33 -1.47
N ARG A 212 8.27 0.41 -0.25
CA ARG A 212 8.43 1.59 0.61
C ARG A 212 9.87 1.76 1.09
N LEU A 213 10.53 0.65 1.42
CA LEU A 213 11.95 0.68 1.80
C LEU A 213 12.82 1.13 0.64
N LYS A 214 12.63 0.57 -0.55
CA LYS A 214 13.36 0.93 -1.77
C LYS A 214 13.16 2.40 -2.13
N THR A 215 11.91 2.88 -2.12
CA THR A 215 11.60 4.29 -2.37
C THR A 215 12.27 5.21 -1.34
N SER A 216 12.26 4.82 -0.06
CA SER A 216 12.92 5.59 1.01
C SER A 216 14.44 5.59 0.86
N HIS A 217 15.02 4.44 0.50
CA HIS A 217 16.44 4.28 0.21
C HIS A 217 16.86 5.17 -0.96
N ASP A 218 16.11 5.17 -2.06
CA ASP A 218 16.39 5.97 -3.24
C ASP A 218 16.23 7.48 -2.96
N HIS A 219 15.23 7.88 -2.16
CA HIS A 219 15.02 9.27 -1.76
C HIS A 219 16.11 9.78 -0.80
N LEU A 220 16.52 8.97 0.17
CA LEU A 220 17.51 9.32 1.20
C LEU A 220 18.96 8.99 0.77
N GLY A 221 19.11 8.34 -0.39
CA GLY A 221 20.36 8.04 -1.08
C GLY A 221 21.19 6.89 -0.51
N SER A 222 20.95 6.44 0.73
CA SER A 222 21.67 5.32 1.34
C SER A 222 21.00 4.83 2.63
N VAL A 223 21.38 3.62 3.09
CA VAL A 223 21.05 3.11 4.44
C VAL A 223 21.49 4.08 5.54
N THR A 224 22.64 4.74 5.39
CA THR A 224 23.10 5.78 6.33
C THR A 224 22.18 7.01 6.33
N GLY A 225 21.64 7.38 5.17
CA GLY A 225 20.63 8.43 5.05
C GLY A 225 19.33 8.06 5.77
N MET A 226 18.93 6.79 5.70
CA MET A 226 17.77 6.26 6.45
C MET A 226 18.01 6.28 7.95
N ASP A 227 19.17 5.84 8.44
CA ASP A 227 19.53 5.89 9.87
C ASP A 227 19.48 7.32 10.41
N ARG A 228 20.02 8.29 9.66
CA ARG A 228 19.93 9.70 10.01
C ARG A 228 18.48 10.18 10.11
N ALA A 229 17.63 9.85 9.14
CA ALA A 229 16.22 10.24 9.15
C ALA A 229 15.45 9.62 10.34
N ILE A 230 15.75 8.36 10.71
CA ILE A 230 15.19 7.71 11.89
C ILE A 230 15.60 8.45 13.17
N ARG A 231 16.89 8.77 13.31
CA ARG A 231 17.42 9.51 14.47
C ARG A 231 16.80 10.89 14.59
N GLU A 232 16.71 11.65 13.49
CA GLU A 232 16.08 12.97 13.46
C GLU A 232 14.59 12.88 13.85
N HIS A 233 13.87 11.88 13.36
CA HIS A 233 12.45 11.67 13.71
C HIS A 233 12.25 11.37 15.20
N LEU A 234 13.21 10.70 15.83
CA LEU A 234 13.21 10.38 17.26
C LEU A 234 13.81 11.50 18.14
N GLY A 235 14.17 12.64 17.55
CA GLY A 235 14.73 13.79 18.28
C GLY A 235 16.16 13.58 18.79
N LEU A 236 16.91 12.67 18.17
CA LEU A 236 18.30 12.36 18.53
C LEU A 236 19.28 13.20 17.72
N ALA A 237 20.34 13.68 18.37
CA ALA A 237 21.49 14.25 17.68
C ALA A 237 22.33 13.16 17.01
N THR A 238 23.19 13.56 16.06
CA THR A 238 24.06 12.63 15.30
C THR A 238 24.92 11.74 16.19
N ASN A 239 25.37 12.26 17.34
CA ASN A 239 26.25 11.55 18.28
C ASN A 239 25.50 10.93 19.47
N ASP A 240 24.16 11.01 19.51
CA ASP A 240 23.37 10.35 20.55
C ASP A 240 23.32 8.84 20.27
N SER A 241 24.37 8.12 20.68
CA SER A 241 24.30 6.66 20.85
C SER A 241 23.69 6.33 22.21
N HIS A 242 23.16 5.11 22.36
CA HIS A 242 22.63 4.64 23.65
C HIS A 242 23.67 4.81 24.76
N ASP A 243 24.91 4.39 24.51
CA ASP A 243 26.00 4.48 25.49
C ASP A 243 26.41 5.93 25.77
N ALA A 244 26.46 6.80 24.75
CA ALA A 244 26.77 8.21 24.96
C ALA A 244 25.70 8.90 25.82
N VAL A 245 24.41 8.60 25.56
CA VAL A 245 23.29 9.12 26.36
C VAL A 245 23.34 8.58 27.79
N LEU A 246 23.62 7.28 27.96
CA LEU A 246 23.74 6.65 29.27
C LEU A 246 24.85 7.29 30.09
N GLN A 247 26.05 7.38 29.52
CA GLN A 247 27.22 7.94 30.19
C GLN A 247 27.02 9.42 30.53
N ALA A 248 26.46 10.21 29.61
CA ALA A 248 26.11 11.61 29.89
C ALA A 248 25.03 11.74 30.98
N GLY A 249 24.08 10.80 31.04
CA GLY A 249 22.99 10.82 32.02
C GLY A 249 23.38 10.42 33.45
N VAL A 250 24.50 9.69 33.60
CA VAL A 250 25.03 9.23 34.89
C VAL A 250 26.28 9.98 35.34
N ALA A 251 26.79 10.94 34.56
CA ALA A 251 27.93 11.76 34.95
C ALA A 251 27.64 12.60 36.21
N ASP A 252 28.68 13.02 36.94
CA ASP A 252 28.52 13.76 38.20
C ASP A 252 27.93 15.16 38.04
N ASP A 253 28.06 15.76 36.85
CA ASP A 253 27.46 17.03 36.47
C ASP A 253 26.05 16.87 35.88
N ALA A 254 25.57 15.64 35.72
CA ALA A 254 24.27 15.36 35.13
C ALA A 254 23.10 15.54 36.10
N PHE A 255 23.33 15.66 37.41
CA PHE A 255 22.29 15.79 38.43
C PHE A 255 22.73 16.65 39.61
N ASP A 256 21.76 17.18 40.37
CA ASP A 256 22.03 17.99 41.56
C ASP A 256 22.39 17.11 42.76
N ARG A 257 23.67 16.71 42.85
CA ARG A 257 24.18 15.86 43.94
C ARG A 257 23.92 16.46 45.32
N ALA A 258 24.09 17.77 45.48
CA ALA A 258 23.93 18.42 46.77
C ALA A 258 22.46 18.44 47.19
N GLY A 259 21.56 18.86 46.30
CA GLY A 259 20.13 18.83 46.57
C GLY A 259 19.59 17.42 46.77
N LEU A 260 20.14 16.40 46.10
CA LEU A 260 19.75 15.01 46.33
C LEU A 260 20.20 14.47 47.70
N LEU A 261 21.25 15.01 48.31
CA LEU A 261 21.59 14.71 49.71
C LEU A 261 20.57 15.32 50.68
N ASP A 262 20.09 16.54 50.40
CA ASP A 262 19.00 17.16 51.16
C ASP A 262 17.68 16.39 51.01
N VAL A 263 17.42 15.84 49.82
CA VAL A 263 16.29 14.94 49.55
C VAL A 263 16.36 13.68 50.41
N ILE A 264 17.53 13.05 50.52
CA ILE A 264 17.72 11.86 51.38
C ILE A 264 17.35 12.20 52.83
N ALA A 265 17.88 13.31 53.37
CA ALA A 265 17.58 13.74 54.73
C ALA A 265 16.08 14.08 54.93
N ALA A 266 15.43 14.68 53.93
CA ALA A 266 14.01 14.95 53.96
C ALA A 266 13.18 13.65 54.01
N LEU A 267 13.47 12.70 53.12
CA LEU A 267 12.74 11.42 53.01
C LEU A 267 12.83 10.57 54.29
N GLU A 268 13.91 10.66 55.07
CA GLU A 268 14.03 10.00 56.38
C GLU A 268 12.97 10.44 57.40
N THR A 269 12.39 11.63 57.23
CA THR A 269 11.31 12.13 58.10
C THR A 269 9.92 11.66 57.67
N GLY A 270 9.82 10.95 56.54
CA GLY A 270 8.57 10.52 55.94
C GLY A 270 8.06 9.15 56.39
N SER A 271 7.19 8.60 55.54
CA SER A 271 6.56 7.29 55.70
C SER A 271 7.53 6.13 55.42
N LYS A 272 7.05 4.89 55.55
CA LYS A 272 7.83 3.68 55.19
C LYS A 272 8.38 3.75 53.75
N GLY A 273 7.57 4.20 52.78
CA GLY A 273 8.00 4.29 51.37
C GLY A 273 9.09 5.34 51.13
N ASP A 274 9.03 6.47 51.84
CA ASP A 274 10.07 7.50 51.76
C ASP A 274 11.40 6.99 52.33
N LYS A 275 11.34 6.33 53.50
CA LYS A 275 12.49 5.71 54.17
C LYS A 275 13.11 4.55 53.40
N GLU A 276 12.33 3.85 52.57
CA GLU A 276 12.83 2.80 51.66
C GLU A 276 13.49 3.38 50.40
N ARG A 277 13.10 4.58 49.97
CA ARG A 277 13.67 5.26 48.79
C ARG A 277 15.00 5.94 49.11
N ALA A 278 15.09 6.62 50.26
CA ALA A 278 16.29 7.33 50.72
C ALA A 278 17.62 6.54 50.57
N PRO A 279 17.75 5.30 51.10
CA PRO A 279 18.99 4.54 50.98
C PRO A 279 19.32 4.11 49.55
N LYS A 280 18.32 3.97 48.66
CA LYS A 280 18.55 3.62 47.25
C LYS A 280 19.10 4.79 46.45
N ILE A 281 18.61 6.01 46.72
CA ILE A 281 19.19 7.25 46.16
C ILE A 281 20.63 7.41 46.69
N ALA A 282 20.84 7.24 48.00
CA ALA A 282 22.17 7.35 48.60
C ALA A 282 23.18 6.37 47.99
N ALA A 283 22.78 5.10 47.79
CA ALA A 283 23.63 4.09 47.19
C ALA A 283 24.01 4.44 45.74
N TRP A 284 23.06 4.92 44.94
CA TRP A 284 23.33 5.33 43.55
C TRP A 284 24.25 6.57 43.48
N LEU A 285 24.07 7.54 44.38
CA LEU A 285 24.96 8.71 44.45
C LEU A 285 26.39 8.33 44.85
N ALA A 286 26.57 7.36 45.74
CA ALA A 286 27.89 6.93 46.22
C ALA A 286 28.67 6.10 45.20
N ALA A 287 27.99 5.56 44.17
CA ALA A 287 28.59 4.76 43.12
C ALA A 287 29.35 5.62 42.09
N ASP A 288 30.34 5.01 41.44
CA ASP A 288 31.01 5.61 40.27
C ASP A 288 30.09 5.61 39.03
N ALA A 289 30.55 6.18 37.92
CA ALA A 289 29.75 6.29 36.70
C ALA A 289 29.33 4.91 36.14
N ASP A 290 30.23 3.93 36.14
CA ASP A 290 29.97 2.60 35.59
C ASP A 290 28.95 1.83 36.44
N ALA A 291 29.08 1.87 37.76
CA ALA A 291 28.12 1.25 38.66
C ALA A 291 26.76 1.96 38.60
N ARG A 292 26.72 3.29 38.45
CA ARG A 292 25.47 4.02 38.22
C ARG A 292 24.78 3.63 36.92
N ALA A 293 25.53 3.46 35.84
CA ALA A 293 25.01 3.01 34.55
C ALA A 293 24.36 1.63 34.67
N GLN A 294 25.03 0.67 35.31
CA GLN A 294 24.52 -0.69 35.52
C GLN A 294 23.24 -0.72 36.38
N GLN A 295 23.11 0.20 37.33
CA GLN A 295 21.96 0.28 38.25
C GLN A 295 20.84 1.20 37.75
N LEU A 296 21.03 1.91 36.63
CA LEU A 296 20.10 2.96 36.20
C LEU A 296 18.71 2.39 35.96
N GLU A 297 18.58 1.41 35.08
CA GLU A 297 17.29 0.88 34.62
C GLU A 297 16.57 0.05 35.69
N THR A 298 17.30 -0.82 36.39
CA THR A 298 16.71 -1.76 37.37
C THR A 298 16.63 -1.20 38.79
N GLY A 299 17.46 -0.20 39.12
CA GLY A 299 17.60 0.34 40.47
C GLY A 299 17.07 1.76 40.61
N TYR A 300 17.58 2.70 39.79
CA TYR A 300 17.36 4.13 39.99
C TYR A 300 16.06 4.64 39.33
N VAL A 301 15.84 4.32 38.05
CA VAL A 301 14.64 4.70 37.29
C VAL A 301 13.33 4.30 38.01
N PRO A 302 13.19 3.08 38.57
CA PRO A 302 11.95 2.67 39.24
C PRO A 302 11.62 3.47 40.50
N LEU A 303 12.57 4.24 41.06
CA LEU A 303 12.30 5.13 42.20
C LEU A 303 11.41 6.31 41.82
N PHE A 304 11.49 6.74 40.55
CA PHE A 304 10.88 7.95 40.01
C PHE A 304 9.74 7.65 39.02
N LEU A 305 9.86 6.57 38.25
CA LEU A 305 8.90 6.19 37.20
C LEU A 305 8.10 4.94 37.60
N THR A 306 6.94 4.79 36.99
CA THR A 306 6.12 3.58 37.06
C THR A 306 6.68 2.50 36.14
N GLN A 307 6.16 1.27 36.23
CA GLN A 307 6.53 0.18 35.32
C GLN A 307 6.21 0.49 33.85
N LEU A 308 5.25 1.39 33.59
CA LEU A 308 4.90 1.85 32.24
C LEU A 308 5.74 3.05 31.79
N GLY A 309 6.76 3.45 32.55
CA GLY A 309 7.65 4.58 32.22
C GLY A 309 7.08 5.96 32.57
N ALA A 310 5.81 6.08 32.95
CA ALA A 310 5.24 7.37 33.36
C ALA A 310 5.79 7.86 34.71
N PRO A 311 5.97 9.17 34.92
CA PRO A 311 6.33 9.73 36.23
C PRO A 311 5.37 9.28 37.32
N ARG A 312 5.90 8.85 38.47
CA ARG A 312 5.09 8.54 39.65
C ARG A 312 4.32 9.79 40.10
N ALA A 313 3.07 9.58 40.49
CA ALA A 313 2.27 10.62 41.12
C ALA A 313 2.99 11.19 42.36
N GLU A 314 2.77 12.48 42.63
CA GLU A 314 3.44 13.21 43.70
C GLU A 314 3.37 12.48 45.06
N SER A 315 2.17 12.02 45.43
CA SER A 315 1.92 11.28 46.68
C SER A 315 2.63 9.92 46.75
N GLY A 316 3.02 9.35 45.61
CA GLY A 316 3.82 8.12 45.51
C GLY A 316 5.33 8.37 45.49
N LEU A 317 5.76 9.62 45.27
CA LEU A 317 7.17 10.01 45.22
C LEU A 317 7.66 10.59 46.55
N ILE A 318 6.84 11.43 47.20
CA ILE A 318 7.12 12.03 48.50
C ILE A 318 5.83 12.25 49.29
N THR A 319 5.80 11.85 50.57
CA THR A 319 4.62 12.07 51.41
C THR A 319 4.51 13.51 51.94
N LYS A 320 3.34 13.87 52.47
CA LYS A 320 3.00 15.23 52.92
C LYS A 320 4.00 15.82 53.91
N THR A 321 4.41 15.06 54.93
CA THR A 321 5.29 15.54 56.02
C THR A 321 6.67 16.01 55.51
N PRO A 322 7.47 15.19 54.80
CA PRO A 322 8.76 15.63 54.29
C PRO A 322 8.61 16.76 53.25
N ARG A 323 7.55 16.72 52.42
CA ARG A 323 7.28 17.76 51.43
C ARG A 323 7.03 19.15 52.04
N GLU A 324 6.21 19.23 53.10
CA GLU A 324 5.91 20.51 53.76
C GLU A 324 7.07 21.01 54.62
N LYS A 325 7.85 20.09 55.23
CA LYS A 325 8.97 20.45 56.09
C LYS A 325 10.22 20.86 55.30
N PHE A 326 10.41 20.30 54.09
CA PHE A 326 11.57 20.53 53.24
C PHE A 326 11.14 20.82 51.79
N PRO A 327 10.48 21.96 51.51
CA PRO A 327 9.94 22.27 50.18
C PRO A 327 11.01 22.31 49.08
N ALA A 328 12.20 22.87 49.37
CA ALA A 328 13.30 22.89 48.41
C ALA A 328 13.79 21.48 48.03
N ALA A 329 13.83 20.56 49.00
CA ALA A 329 14.19 19.16 48.73
C ALA A 329 13.10 18.45 47.91
N ALA A 330 11.82 18.77 48.14
CA ALA A 330 10.73 18.26 47.31
C ALA A 330 10.87 18.75 45.86
N ASP A 331 11.16 20.04 45.65
CA ASP A 331 11.40 20.61 44.31
C ASP A 331 12.58 19.92 43.61
N THR A 332 13.71 19.69 44.30
CA THR A 332 14.83 18.92 43.76
C THR A 332 14.42 17.49 43.37
N LEU A 333 13.61 16.81 44.18
CA LEU A 333 13.13 15.47 43.86
C LEU A 333 12.24 15.45 42.61
N PHE A 334 11.42 16.48 42.40
CA PHE A 334 10.59 16.61 41.19
C PHE A 334 11.43 16.96 39.96
N MET A 335 12.43 17.85 40.09
CA MET A 335 13.38 18.12 39.00
C MET A 335 14.14 16.85 38.62
N GLU A 336 14.58 16.06 39.60
CA GLU A 336 15.25 14.79 39.33
C GLU A 336 14.31 13.78 38.67
N GLN A 337 13.04 13.69 39.09
CA GLN A 337 12.06 12.86 38.40
C GLN A 337 11.90 13.26 36.93
N ALA A 338 11.79 14.56 36.65
CA ALA A 338 11.66 15.07 35.29
C ALA A 338 12.91 14.75 34.45
N ARG A 339 14.10 14.88 35.04
CA ARG A 339 15.38 14.53 34.41
C ARG A 339 15.47 13.03 34.11
N VAL A 340 15.16 12.18 35.08
CA VAL A 340 15.17 10.71 34.92
C VAL A 340 14.17 10.27 33.86
N HIS A 341 12.98 10.89 33.81
CA HIS A 341 12.00 10.64 32.76
C HIS A 341 12.54 11.00 31.38
N ALA A 342 13.12 12.20 31.22
CA ALA A 342 13.70 12.64 29.96
C ALA A 342 14.88 11.74 29.52
N LEU A 343 15.72 11.32 30.46
CA LEU A 343 16.82 10.39 30.20
C LEU A 343 16.30 9.01 29.75
N ALA A 344 15.29 8.47 30.43
CA ALA A 344 14.69 7.18 30.06
C ALA A 344 14.07 7.21 28.65
N GLU A 345 13.33 8.28 28.32
CA GLU A 345 12.77 8.46 26.97
C GLU A 345 13.87 8.62 25.92
N LYS A 346 14.96 9.33 26.23
CA LYS A 346 16.10 9.49 25.31
C LYS A 346 16.86 8.19 25.09
N LEU A 347 17.08 7.38 26.14
CA LEU A 347 17.68 6.04 26.03
C LEU A 347 16.81 5.11 25.19
N LYS A 348 15.49 5.13 25.42
CA LYS A 348 14.52 4.37 24.63
C LYS A 348 14.54 4.78 23.16
N ALA A 349 14.54 6.08 22.88
CA ALA A 349 14.68 6.60 21.52
C ALA A 349 15.98 6.13 20.86
N ALA A 350 17.12 6.19 21.57
CA ALA A 350 18.41 5.74 21.05
C ALA A 350 18.44 4.23 20.76
N ALA A 351 17.82 3.41 21.62
CA ALA A 351 17.67 1.98 21.39
C ALA A 351 16.79 1.69 20.16
N ILE A 352 15.61 2.33 20.07
CA ILE A 352 14.71 2.20 18.90
C ILE A 352 15.43 2.59 17.61
N ALA A 353 16.17 3.69 17.61
CA ALA A 353 16.93 4.16 16.45
C ALA A 353 17.97 3.12 16.00
N ARG A 354 18.76 2.60 16.96
CA ARG A 354 19.78 1.57 16.71
C ARG A 354 19.13 0.31 16.12
N ASP A 355 18.11 -0.22 16.78
CA ASP A 355 17.49 -1.50 16.43
C ASP A 355 16.76 -1.42 15.08
N THR A 356 16.07 -0.31 14.83
CA THR A 356 15.46 -0.02 13.52
C THR A 356 16.53 0.12 12.43
N GLY A 357 17.66 0.77 12.74
CA GLY A 357 18.80 0.90 11.82
C GLY A 357 19.39 -0.45 11.42
N HIS A 358 19.51 -1.39 12.36
CA HIS A 358 19.92 -2.77 12.06
C HIS A 358 18.91 -3.48 11.15
N LEU A 359 17.62 -3.38 11.45
CA LEU A 359 16.55 -3.99 10.63
C LEU A 359 16.55 -3.45 9.20
N VAL A 360 16.63 -2.12 9.02
CA VAL A 360 16.69 -1.48 7.70
C VAL A 360 17.91 -1.95 6.92
N ARG A 361 19.06 -2.07 7.58
CA ARG A 361 20.31 -2.53 6.94
C ARG A 361 20.19 -3.96 6.43
N VAL A 362 19.68 -4.87 7.25
CA VAL A 362 19.45 -6.27 6.86
C VAL A 362 18.39 -6.36 5.76
N GLY A 363 17.25 -5.67 5.93
CA GLY A 363 16.16 -5.67 4.96
C GLY A 363 16.60 -5.15 3.59
N THR A 364 17.36 -4.05 3.55
CA THR A 364 17.89 -3.48 2.30
C THR A 364 18.84 -4.47 1.62
N ALA A 365 19.75 -5.11 2.38
CA ALA A 365 20.66 -6.10 1.83
C ALA A 365 19.93 -7.32 1.22
N VAL A 366 18.84 -7.78 1.85
CA VAL A 366 18.00 -8.87 1.33
C VAL A 366 17.27 -8.43 0.06
N ILE A 367 16.70 -7.23 0.04
CA ILE A 367 16.02 -6.67 -1.14
C ILE A 367 17.00 -6.54 -2.31
N ASP A 368 18.20 -5.99 -2.08
CA ASP A 368 19.22 -5.86 -3.12
C ASP A 368 19.65 -7.22 -3.67
N ARG A 369 19.76 -8.23 -2.79
CA ARG A 369 20.07 -9.59 -3.21
C ARG A 369 18.93 -10.20 -4.03
N TYR A 370 17.68 -10.00 -3.62
CA TYR A 370 16.49 -10.46 -4.32
C TYR A 370 16.39 -9.83 -5.72
N GLU A 371 16.55 -8.52 -5.83
CA GLU A 371 16.54 -7.79 -7.12
C GLU A 371 17.71 -8.21 -8.03
N SER A 372 18.87 -8.52 -7.45
CA SER A 372 20.00 -9.06 -8.21
C SER A 372 19.76 -10.47 -8.72
N LEU A 373 19.12 -11.33 -7.92
CA LEU A 373 18.69 -12.67 -8.33
C LEU A 373 17.66 -12.62 -9.45
N LYS A 374 16.65 -11.74 -9.33
CA LYS A 374 15.64 -11.51 -10.38
C LYS A 374 16.29 -11.13 -11.70
N ARG A 375 17.17 -10.13 -11.69
CA ARG A 375 17.90 -9.69 -12.90
C ARG A 375 18.77 -10.79 -13.50
N ALA A 376 19.51 -11.53 -12.68
CA ALA A 376 20.40 -12.60 -13.15
C ALA A 376 19.64 -13.77 -13.81
N ARG A 377 18.38 -13.99 -13.42
CA ARG A 377 17.52 -15.07 -13.93
C ARG A 377 16.47 -14.61 -14.93
N ALA A 378 16.47 -13.33 -15.30
CA ALA A 378 15.43 -12.70 -16.11
C ALA A 378 14.02 -12.97 -15.55
N LEU A 379 13.82 -12.74 -14.24
CA LEU A 379 12.54 -12.91 -13.56
C LEU A 379 11.89 -11.55 -13.27
N MET A 380 10.56 -11.50 -13.31
CA MET A 380 9.75 -10.39 -12.82
C MET A 380 8.71 -10.90 -11.81
N ASP A 381 8.40 -10.09 -10.81
CA ASP A 381 7.23 -10.27 -9.96
C ASP A 381 6.05 -9.39 -10.44
N TYR A 382 4.91 -9.48 -9.77
CA TYR A 382 3.72 -8.69 -10.12
C TYR A 382 3.93 -7.18 -9.95
N ASP A 383 4.75 -6.75 -8.99
CA ASP A 383 5.04 -5.33 -8.76
C ASP A 383 5.88 -4.76 -9.91
N ASP A 384 6.87 -5.52 -10.40
CA ASP A 384 7.66 -5.15 -11.58
C ASP A 384 6.78 -4.92 -12.80
N LEU A 385 5.75 -5.75 -13.01
CA LEU A 385 4.85 -5.60 -14.16
C LEU A 385 4.20 -4.22 -14.18
N ILE A 386 3.69 -3.77 -13.03
CA ILE A 386 3.04 -2.47 -12.90
C ILE A 386 4.06 -1.35 -13.09
N LEU A 387 5.18 -1.41 -12.39
CA LEU A 387 6.20 -0.35 -12.43
C LEU A 387 6.85 -0.22 -13.82
N LYS A 388 7.17 -1.33 -14.47
CA LYS A 388 7.75 -1.33 -15.82
C LYS A 388 6.75 -0.85 -16.87
N ALA A 389 5.48 -1.26 -16.76
CA ALA A 389 4.43 -0.76 -17.64
C ALA A 389 4.25 0.76 -17.47
N LEU A 390 4.26 1.25 -16.23
CA LEU A 390 4.18 2.67 -15.94
C LEU A 390 5.38 3.44 -16.53
N MET A 391 6.60 2.94 -16.34
CA MET A 391 7.80 3.52 -16.94
C MET A 391 7.75 3.55 -18.47
N LEU A 392 7.18 2.51 -19.10
CA LEU A 392 6.98 2.48 -20.55
C LEU A 392 5.99 3.56 -21.00
N LEU A 393 4.86 3.70 -20.30
CA LEU A 393 3.82 4.66 -20.63
C LEU A 393 4.23 6.12 -20.39
N GLN A 394 5.04 6.39 -19.36
CA GLN A 394 5.52 7.72 -18.99
C GLN A 394 6.63 8.29 -19.91
N ARG A 395 7.23 7.46 -20.78
CA ARG A 395 8.24 7.94 -21.74
C ARG A 395 7.62 8.91 -22.75
N ASP A 396 8.45 9.77 -23.35
CA ASP A 396 8.00 10.70 -24.39
C ASP A 396 7.34 9.93 -25.54
N ARG A 397 6.06 10.22 -25.80
CA ARG A 397 5.16 9.50 -26.75
C ARG A 397 4.97 8.00 -26.47
N GLY A 398 5.29 7.54 -25.26
CA GLY A 398 5.25 6.13 -24.85
C GLY A 398 3.84 5.56 -25.00
N ALA A 399 2.85 6.22 -24.38
CA ALA A 399 1.45 5.83 -24.55
C ALA A 399 1.02 5.92 -26.03
N SER A 400 1.43 6.93 -26.79
CA SER A 400 0.89 7.23 -28.14
C SER A 400 1.26 6.15 -29.11
N TRP A 401 2.50 5.71 -28.96
CA TRP A 401 3.04 4.61 -29.71
C TRP A 401 2.48 3.26 -29.26
N VAL A 402 2.25 3.06 -27.95
CA VAL A 402 1.57 1.86 -27.42
C VAL A 402 0.15 1.76 -28.00
N HIS A 403 -0.65 2.83 -27.97
CA HIS A 403 -1.98 2.85 -28.59
C HIS A 403 -1.95 2.58 -30.09
N PHE A 404 -0.98 3.14 -30.81
CA PHE A 404 -0.82 2.87 -32.23
C PHE A 404 -0.46 1.40 -32.53
N LYS A 405 0.30 0.75 -31.65
CA LYS A 405 0.82 -0.61 -31.83
C LYS A 405 -0.02 -1.72 -31.19
N LEU A 406 -0.95 -1.40 -30.29
CA LEU A 406 -1.86 -2.35 -29.67
C LEU A 406 -3.03 -2.72 -30.61
N ASP A 407 -2.77 -3.44 -31.70
CA ASP A 407 -3.76 -4.08 -32.60
C ASP A 407 -5.08 -3.29 -32.74
N GLY A 408 -5.01 -2.06 -33.24
CA GLY A 408 -6.17 -1.18 -33.43
C GLY A 408 -6.33 -0.07 -32.38
N GLY A 409 -5.62 -0.10 -31.26
CA GLY A 409 -5.70 0.90 -30.19
C GLY A 409 -6.85 0.64 -29.22
N ILE A 410 -7.02 1.53 -28.23
CA ILE A 410 -8.07 1.44 -27.22
C ILE A 410 -8.92 2.69 -27.33
N ASP A 411 -10.25 2.53 -27.36
CA ASP A 411 -11.19 3.66 -27.37
C ASP A 411 -12.08 3.67 -26.12
N HIS A 412 -12.24 2.52 -25.46
CA HIS A 412 -13.02 2.41 -24.23
C HIS A 412 -12.28 1.59 -23.17
N ILE A 413 -12.14 2.16 -21.96
CA ILE A 413 -11.56 1.49 -20.80
C ILE A 413 -12.66 1.28 -19.76
N LEU A 414 -12.81 0.05 -19.30
CA LEU A 414 -13.73 -0.34 -18.23
C LEU A 414 -12.92 -0.92 -17.08
N VAL A 415 -13.20 -0.48 -15.85
CA VAL A 415 -12.51 -0.92 -14.64
C VAL A 415 -13.54 -1.50 -13.67
N ASP A 416 -13.39 -2.78 -13.36
CA ASP A 416 -14.19 -3.49 -12.35
C ASP A 416 -13.47 -3.52 -11.01
N GLU A 417 -14.23 -3.59 -9.92
CA GLU A 417 -13.75 -3.53 -8.53
C GLU A 417 -12.70 -2.42 -8.31
N ALA A 418 -13.00 -1.23 -8.85
CA ALA A 418 -12.08 -0.11 -8.91
C ALA A 418 -11.62 0.40 -7.53
N GLN A 419 -12.32 0.06 -6.44
CA GLN A 419 -11.88 0.36 -5.07
C GLN A 419 -10.60 -0.40 -4.67
N ASP A 420 -10.30 -1.53 -5.31
CA ASP A 420 -9.17 -2.40 -4.97
C ASP A 420 -7.92 -2.10 -5.82
N THR A 421 -8.01 -1.08 -6.67
CA THR A 421 -6.90 -0.65 -7.53
C THR A 421 -5.87 0.16 -6.71
N SER A 422 -4.58 -0.18 -6.86
CA SER A 422 -3.48 0.54 -6.20
C SER A 422 -3.22 1.91 -6.86
N PRO A 423 -2.53 2.85 -6.18
CA PRO A 423 -2.13 4.13 -6.79
C PRO A 423 -1.37 3.98 -8.11
N GLU A 424 -0.45 3.03 -8.20
CA GLU A 424 0.39 2.77 -9.38
C GLU A 424 -0.45 2.19 -10.53
N GLN A 425 -1.38 1.28 -10.22
CA GLN A 425 -2.32 0.74 -11.20
C GLN A 425 -3.26 1.83 -11.75
N TRP A 426 -3.73 2.74 -10.89
CA TRP A 426 -4.48 3.92 -11.34
C TRP A 426 -3.67 4.82 -12.26
N GLN A 427 -2.37 4.99 -12.01
CA GLN A 427 -1.51 5.73 -12.92
C GLN A 427 -1.38 5.05 -14.28
N VAL A 428 -1.28 3.71 -14.34
CA VAL A 428 -1.31 2.97 -15.62
C VAL A 428 -2.60 3.27 -16.38
N ILE A 429 -3.77 3.16 -15.72
CA ILE A 429 -5.07 3.45 -16.34
C ILE A 429 -5.14 4.89 -16.83
N ARG A 430 -4.64 5.84 -16.02
CA ARG A 430 -4.58 7.25 -16.37
C ARG A 430 -3.75 7.51 -17.61
N HIS A 431 -2.52 7.01 -17.69
CA HIS A 431 -1.65 7.22 -18.85
C HIS A 431 -2.23 6.59 -20.12
N LEU A 432 -2.97 5.48 -20.01
CA LEU A 432 -3.70 4.91 -21.14
C LEU A 432 -4.85 5.82 -21.58
N ALA A 433 -5.57 6.44 -20.64
CA ALA A 433 -6.73 7.27 -20.93
C ALA A 433 -6.37 8.70 -21.38
N ASP A 434 -5.29 9.30 -20.87
CA ASP A 434 -4.88 10.69 -21.16
C ASP A 434 -4.70 10.93 -22.67
N GLU A 435 -4.29 9.91 -23.41
CA GLU A 435 -4.12 9.99 -24.86
C GLU A 435 -5.39 9.89 -25.67
N PHE A 436 -6.51 9.56 -25.04
CA PHE A 436 -7.82 9.65 -25.68
C PHE A 436 -8.08 11.08 -26.16
N PHE A 437 -7.58 12.06 -25.41
CA PHE A 437 -7.84 13.49 -25.57
C PHE A 437 -6.73 14.25 -26.33
N ALA A 438 -5.55 13.66 -26.49
CA ALA A 438 -4.43 14.29 -27.21
C ALA A 438 -4.52 14.19 -28.75
N GLY A 439 -5.48 13.41 -29.29
CA GLY A 439 -5.53 13.00 -30.71
C GLY A 439 -6.88 13.21 -31.41
N GLU A 440 -7.74 14.11 -30.93
CA GLU A 440 -9.09 14.34 -31.46
C GLU A 440 -9.13 14.49 -33.00
N GLY A 441 -8.15 15.22 -33.58
CA GLY A 441 -8.07 15.46 -35.03
C GLY A 441 -7.70 14.23 -35.90
N VAL A 442 -7.10 13.17 -35.34
CA VAL A 442 -6.83 11.91 -36.07
C VAL A 442 -7.97 10.92 -35.90
N TYR A 443 -8.57 10.89 -34.71
CA TYR A 443 -9.78 10.11 -34.43
C TYR A 443 -10.94 10.55 -35.35
N GLU A 444 -10.95 11.81 -35.79
CA GLU A 444 -11.96 12.38 -36.70
C GLU A 444 -11.95 11.81 -38.12
N ASN A 445 -10.82 11.29 -38.59
CA ASN A 445 -10.58 11.07 -40.03
C ASN A 445 -10.59 9.59 -40.49
N GLN A 446 -10.89 8.60 -39.64
CA GLN A 446 -10.72 7.17 -39.95
C GLN A 446 -11.92 6.24 -39.69
N ALA A 447 -13.17 6.73 -39.76
CA ALA A 447 -14.34 5.87 -39.55
C ALA A 447 -14.72 5.04 -40.81
N PRO A 448 -14.90 3.71 -40.72
CA PRO A 448 -15.33 2.87 -41.85
C PRO A 448 -16.83 2.98 -42.18
N HIS A 449 -17.68 3.52 -41.29
CA HIS A 449 -19.14 3.56 -41.45
C HIS A 449 -19.76 4.95 -41.13
N PRO A 450 -20.69 5.44 -41.96
CA PRO A 450 -21.43 6.66 -41.69
C PRO A 450 -22.62 6.37 -40.75
N GLY A 451 -22.39 6.37 -39.43
CA GLY A 451 -23.46 6.27 -38.44
C GLY A 451 -22.95 5.97 -37.02
N ARG A 452 -23.23 6.87 -36.07
CA ARG A 452 -22.95 6.80 -34.62
C ARG A 452 -21.47 6.65 -34.23
N ARG A 453 -20.71 7.76 -34.32
CA ARG A 453 -19.37 7.87 -33.70
C ARG A 453 -19.52 8.11 -32.21
N LEU A 454 -19.06 7.17 -31.38
CA LEU A 454 -19.02 7.32 -29.94
C LEU A 454 -17.76 8.09 -29.51
N PRO A 455 -17.83 8.94 -28.47
CA PRO A 455 -16.63 9.45 -27.83
C PRO A 455 -15.86 8.30 -27.18
N ARG A 456 -14.55 8.47 -27.04
CA ARG A 456 -13.76 7.59 -26.19
C ARG A 456 -14.21 7.77 -24.74
N THR A 457 -14.33 6.68 -23.99
CA THR A 457 -14.88 6.75 -22.62
C THR A 457 -14.10 5.93 -21.62
N ILE A 458 -14.09 6.39 -20.38
CA ILE A 458 -13.74 5.57 -19.23
C ILE A 458 -14.98 5.18 -18.42
N PHE A 459 -15.03 3.94 -17.97
CA PHE A 459 -16.04 3.44 -17.05
C PHE A 459 -15.36 2.81 -15.85
N ALA A 460 -15.80 3.13 -14.65
CA ALA A 460 -15.33 2.46 -13.45
C ALA A 460 -16.51 2.11 -12.55
N VAL A 461 -16.48 0.91 -11.98
CA VAL A 461 -17.46 0.46 -10.99
C VAL A 461 -16.74 -0.03 -9.75
N GLY A 462 -17.28 0.32 -8.59
CA GLY A 462 -16.72 -0.10 -7.31
C GLY A 462 -17.60 0.21 -6.11
N ASP A 463 -17.19 -0.30 -4.95
CA ASP A 463 -17.74 0.06 -3.65
C ASP A 463 -16.60 0.31 -2.66
N PRO A 464 -16.31 1.57 -2.30
CA PRO A 464 -15.27 1.89 -1.32
C PRO A 464 -15.44 1.16 0.02
N LYS A 465 -16.67 0.78 0.41
CA LYS A 465 -16.93 0.03 1.65
C LYS A 465 -16.53 -1.46 1.57
N GLN A 466 -16.31 -1.99 0.37
CA GLN A 466 -15.90 -3.37 0.14
C GLN A 466 -14.40 -3.51 -0.11
N SER A 467 -13.61 -2.44 -0.03
CA SER A 467 -12.18 -2.59 -0.22
C SER A 467 -11.55 -3.33 0.96
N ILE A 468 -11.07 -4.54 0.67
CA ILE A 468 -10.42 -5.43 1.63
C ILE A 468 -8.95 -5.68 1.31
N TYR A 469 -8.46 -5.20 0.17
CA TYR A 469 -7.09 -5.45 -0.31
C TYR A 469 -6.08 -4.36 0.07
N SER A 470 -6.31 -3.64 1.18
CA SER A 470 -5.38 -2.62 1.68
C SER A 470 -3.98 -3.17 2.01
N PHE A 471 -3.90 -4.46 2.36
CA PHE A 471 -2.63 -5.16 2.59
C PHE A 471 -1.81 -5.35 1.31
N GLN A 472 -2.45 -5.35 0.13
CA GLN A 472 -1.83 -5.37 -1.20
C GLN A 472 -1.71 -3.97 -1.83
N GLY A 473 -1.98 -2.89 -1.07
CA GLY A 473 -1.81 -1.52 -1.54
C GLY A 473 -3.03 -0.90 -2.22
N ALA A 474 -4.21 -1.53 -2.14
CA ALA A 474 -5.45 -0.91 -2.61
C ALA A 474 -5.68 0.47 -1.96
N ASP A 475 -6.08 1.46 -2.76
CA ASP A 475 -6.43 2.80 -2.28
C ASP A 475 -7.90 3.15 -2.60
N PRO A 476 -8.83 2.94 -1.65
CA PRO A 476 -10.24 3.27 -1.83
C PRO A 476 -10.47 4.75 -2.13
N ARG A 477 -9.58 5.63 -1.63
CA ARG A 477 -9.65 7.08 -1.92
C ARG A 477 -9.24 7.37 -3.36
N GLY A 478 -8.48 6.48 -3.99
CA GLY A 478 -8.11 6.56 -5.40
C GLY A 478 -9.32 6.56 -6.32
N PHE A 479 -10.37 5.79 -5.98
CA PHE A 479 -11.62 5.75 -6.75
C PHE A 479 -12.27 7.14 -6.89
N ALA A 480 -12.33 7.92 -5.81
CA ALA A 480 -12.88 9.28 -5.82
C ALA A 480 -11.94 10.28 -6.52
N ARG A 481 -10.62 10.20 -6.26
CA ARG A 481 -9.67 11.10 -6.92
C ARG A 481 -9.63 10.91 -8.44
N MET A 482 -9.79 9.68 -8.91
CA MET A 482 -9.80 9.38 -10.34
C MET A 482 -11.13 9.76 -11.00
N HIS A 483 -12.25 9.70 -10.27
CA HIS A 483 -13.50 10.31 -10.71
C HIS A 483 -13.29 11.80 -11.02
N ASP A 484 -12.79 12.56 -10.04
CA ASP A 484 -12.58 14.01 -10.19
C ASP A 484 -11.60 14.34 -11.32
N TYR A 485 -10.60 13.48 -11.53
CA TYR A 485 -9.64 13.64 -12.62
C TYR A 485 -10.26 13.49 -14.02
N PHE A 486 -11.17 12.54 -14.21
CA PHE A 486 -11.80 12.28 -15.51
C PHE A 486 -13.11 13.06 -15.75
N GLU A 487 -13.61 13.77 -14.73
CA GLU A 487 -14.72 14.72 -14.86
C GLU A 487 -14.23 16.13 -15.28
N ALA A 488 -13.00 16.50 -14.88
CA ALA A 488 -12.34 17.76 -15.22
C ALA A 488 -11.81 17.78 -16.66
#